data_AF-A0A1S3R2H6-F1
#
_entry.id   AF-A0A1S3R2H6-F1
#
_cell.length_a   1.000
_cell.length_b   1.000
_cell.length_c   1.000
_cell.angle_alpha   90.00
_cell.angle_beta   90.00
_cell.angle_gamma   90.00
#
_symmetry.space_group_name_H-M   'P 1'
#
loop_
_entity.id
_entity.type
_entity.pdbx_description
1 polymer ?
#
loop_
_entity_poly.entity_id
_entity_poly.type
_entity_poly.pdbx_seq_one_letter_code
_entity_poly.pdbx_strand_id
1 'polypeptide(L)'
;MAVALAYGIYKQDLPTPEEKPRNVVFVDLGHSSFQVSISAFNKGKLKVLATAFDPYLGGRNFDEVLVEHFCEEFKTRYKLNVRENPRAILRLSQECEKLKKLMSANCSDLPINIECFMNDIDVTGKMNRVQFEELCATFLMRVEAPLKAVIEQSKLSRDEIYAVEVVGGATRIPSIKERISKFFGKDVSTTLNADEAVARGCALQCAILSPAFKVREFSITDVVPFPITLRWKSPTEDGVG
;
A
#
# COMPACT_ATOMS: atom_id res chain seq x y z
N MET A 1 -5.73 0.49 -10.03
CA MET A 1 -6.79 0.06 -10.96
C MET A 1 -7.43 -1.29 -10.59
N ALA A 2 -6.69 -2.40 -10.53
CA ALA A 2 -7.28 -3.74 -10.34
C ALA A 2 -8.19 -3.87 -9.10
N VAL A 3 -7.76 -3.32 -7.97
CA VAL A 3 -8.54 -3.27 -6.72
C VAL A 3 -9.87 -2.51 -6.92
N ALA A 4 -9.82 -1.38 -7.63
CA ALA A 4 -10.99 -0.59 -7.95
C ALA A 4 -11.98 -1.35 -8.86
N LEU A 5 -11.47 -2.13 -9.81
CA LEU A 5 -12.30 -3.00 -10.64
C LEU A 5 -13.00 -4.08 -9.81
N ALA A 6 -12.25 -4.75 -8.93
CA ALA A 6 -12.82 -5.73 -8.01
C ALA A 6 -13.91 -5.10 -7.12
N TYR A 7 -13.70 -3.88 -6.64
CA TYR A 7 -14.71 -3.14 -5.88
C TYR A 7 -15.96 -2.82 -6.71
N GLY A 8 -15.78 -2.21 -7.89
CA GLY A 8 -16.89 -1.68 -8.69
C GLY A 8 -17.80 -2.75 -9.30
N ILE A 9 -17.26 -3.91 -9.66
CA ILE A 9 -18.05 -4.99 -10.27
C ILE A 9 -19.05 -5.61 -9.29
N TYR A 10 -18.66 -5.79 -8.02
CA TYR A 10 -19.50 -6.44 -7.02
C TYR A 10 -20.47 -5.47 -6.31
N LYS A 11 -20.23 -4.15 -6.37
CA LYS A 11 -21.14 -3.16 -5.77
C LYS A 11 -22.39 -2.96 -6.63
N GLN A 12 -23.55 -3.19 -6.03
CA GLN A 12 -24.85 -3.10 -6.70
C GLN A 12 -25.50 -1.72 -6.55
N ASP A 13 -25.11 -0.97 -5.52
CA ASP A 13 -25.66 0.32 -5.11
C ASP A 13 -24.90 1.54 -5.69
N LEU A 14 -24.25 1.36 -6.84
CA LEU A 14 -23.53 2.44 -7.51
C LEU A 14 -24.50 3.43 -8.19
N PRO A 15 -24.22 4.75 -8.15
CA PRO A 15 -25.04 5.78 -8.79
C PRO A 15 -25.25 5.52 -10.28
N THR A 16 -26.37 5.96 -10.84
CA THR A 16 -26.58 5.88 -12.30
C THR A 16 -25.57 6.78 -13.04
N PRO A 17 -25.38 6.61 -14.37
CA PRO A 17 -24.48 7.47 -15.13
C PRO A 17 -24.86 8.96 -15.14
N GLU A 18 -26.13 9.31 -14.89
CA GLU A 18 -26.59 10.70 -14.80
C GLU A 18 -26.32 11.33 -13.43
N GLU A 19 -26.13 10.52 -12.39
CA GLU A 19 -25.87 10.98 -11.03
C GLU A 19 -24.40 11.29 -10.79
N LYS A 20 -24.13 12.07 -9.73
CA LYS A 20 -22.76 12.37 -9.30
C LYS A 20 -22.02 11.05 -8.99
N PRO A 21 -20.80 10.87 -9.53
CA PRO A 21 -20.03 9.66 -9.30
C PRO A 21 -19.69 9.50 -7.82
N ARG A 22 -19.60 8.26 -7.37
CA ARG A 22 -19.13 7.92 -6.04
C ARG A 22 -17.61 7.85 -6.05
N ASN A 23 -16.94 8.79 -5.38
CA ASN A 23 -15.48 8.82 -5.30
C ASN A 23 -14.99 7.94 -4.15
N VAL A 24 -14.16 6.94 -4.46
CA VAL A 24 -13.56 6.04 -3.45
C VAL A 24 -12.05 6.14 -3.56
N VAL A 25 -11.40 6.30 -2.41
CA VAL A 25 -9.94 6.24 -2.29
C VAL A 25 -9.55 4.78 -2.06
N PHE A 26 -8.59 4.27 -2.81
CA PHE A 26 -7.93 3.00 -2.52
C PHE A 26 -6.49 3.27 -2.07
N VAL A 27 -6.14 2.72 -0.92
CA VAL A 27 -4.80 2.79 -0.34
C VAL A 27 -4.21 1.39 -0.27
N ASP A 28 -3.08 1.18 -0.92
CA ASP A 28 -2.33 -0.08 -0.93
C ASP A 28 -0.96 0.14 -0.28
N LEU A 29 -0.70 -0.57 0.82
CA LEU A 29 0.63 -0.66 1.43
C LEU A 29 1.08 -2.12 1.44
N GLY A 30 1.91 -2.47 0.47
CA GLY A 30 2.47 -3.81 0.31
C GLY A 30 3.81 -3.99 1.02
N HIS A 31 4.62 -4.91 0.52
CA HIS A 31 5.96 -5.18 1.06
C HIS A 31 6.97 -4.06 0.75
N SER A 32 6.96 -3.49 -0.46
CA SER A 32 7.99 -2.56 -0.92
C SER A 32 7.49 -1.17 -1.30
N SER A 33 6.19 -1.03 -1.60
CA SER A 33 5.62 0.20 -2.13
C SER A 33 4.31 0.58 -1.46
N PHE A 34 4.07 1.89 -1.44
CA PHE A 34 2.84 2.52 -0.99
C PHE A 34 2.19 3.22 -2.17
N GLN A 35 0.92 2.92 -2.43
CA GLN A 35 0.18 3.46 -3.56
C GLN A 35 -1.19 3.94 -3.11
N VAL A 36 -1.62 5.06 -3.66
CA VAL A 36 -2.92 5.66 -3.41
C VAL A 36 -3.54 5.99 -4.76
N SER A 37 -4.82 5.69 -4.91
CA SER A 37 -5.59 6.07 -6.09
C SER A 37 -6.99 6.53 -5.71
N ILE A 38 -7.49 7.54 -6.42
CA ILE A 38 -8.87 7.98 -6.30
C ILE A 38 -9.60 7.54 -7.55
N SER A 39 -10.73 6.86 -7.36
CA SER A 39 -11.56 6.34 -8.45
C SER A 39 -12.99 6.82 -8.31
N ALA A 40 -13.56 7.30 -9.42
CA ALA A 40 -14.95 7.65 -9.57
C ALA A 40 -15.73 6.45 -10.12
N PHE A 41 -16.82 6.10 -9.44
CA PHE A 41 -17.71 5.00 -9.82
C PHE A 41 -19.10 5.50 -10.20
N ASN A 42 -19.60 5.01 -11.33
CA ASN A 42 -21.01 4.96 -11.69
C ASN A 42 -21.36 3.51 -12.06
N LYS A 43 -22.64 3.19 -12.21
CA LYS A 43 -23.12 1.87 -12.61
C LYS A 43 -22.48 1.44 -13.93
N GLY A 44 -21.63 0.40 -13.87
CA GLY A 44 -20.93 -0.13 -15.04
C GLY A 44 -19.75 0.70 -15.54
N LYS A 45 -19.28 1.69 -14.78
CA LYS A 45 -18.16 2.56 -15.17
C LYS A 45 -17.23 2.89 -14.00
N LEU A 46 -15.94 2.74 -14.24
CA LEU A 46 -14.84 3.10 -13.36
C LEU A 46 -13.92 4.07 -14.09
N LYS A 47 -13.66 5.22 -13.48
CA LYS A 47 -12.63 6.16 -13.91
C LYS A 47 -11.64 6.42 -12.78
N VAL A 48 -10.37 6.13 -13.00
CA VAL A 48 -9.29 6.56 -12.10
C VAL A 48 -9.06 8.05 -12.33
N LEU A 49 -9.17 8.84 -11.27
CA LEU A 49 -9.01 10.30 -11.34
C LEU A 49 -7.56 10.72 -11.13
N ALA A 50 -6.90 10.12 -10.14
CA ALA A 50 -5.52 10.41 -9.79
C ALA A 50 -4.86 9.21 -9.12
N THR A 51 -3.54 9.15 -9.21
CA THR A 51 -2.71 8.17 -8.53
C THR A 51 -1.43 8.82 -8.02
N ALA A 52 -1.05 8.48 -6.79
CA ALA A 52 0.20 8.89 -6.19
C ALA A 52 0.82 7.70 -5.47
N PHE A 53 2.14 7.66 -5.37
CA PHE A 53 2.85 6.54 -4.79
C PHE A 53 4.18 6.95 -4.16
N ASP A 54 4.63 6.15 -3.21
CA ASP A 54 6.01 6.13 -2.71
C ASP A 54 6.59 4.74 -2.99
N PRO A 55 7.52 4.60 -3.96
CA PRO A 55 8.06 3.31 -4.35
C PRO A 55 9.08 2.75 -3.34
N TYR A 56 9.46 3.54 -2.32
CA TYR A 56 10.46 3.19 -1.31
C TYR A 56 9.85 3.13 0.10
N LEU A 57 8.55 2.93 0.22
CA LEU A 57 7.83 2.80 1.48
C LEU A 57 6.97 1.54 1.44
N GLY A 58 7.31 0.56 2.28
CA GLY A 58 6.53 -0.67 2.40
C GLY A 58 6.81 -1.41 3.70
N GLY A 59 6.14 -2.54 3.88
CA GLY A 59 6.29 -3.43 5.04
C GLY A 59 7.74 -3.77 5.39
N ARG A 60 8.62 -3.87 4.38
CA ARG A 60 10.05 -4.17 4.56
C ARG A 60 10.82 -3.10 5.32
N ASN A 61 10.43 -1.83 5.16
CA ASN A 61 11.11 -0.73 5.84
C ASN A 61 10.84 -0.78 7.34
N PHE A 62 9.64 -1.20 7.73
CA PHE A 62 9.28 -1.43 9.12
C PHE A 62 10.01 -2.65 9.70
N ASP A 63 10.19 -3.71 8.91
CA ASP A 63 10.98 -4.88 9.32
C ASP A 63 12.45 -4.50 9.54
N GLU A 64 13.02 -3.70 8.63
CA GLU A 64 14.41 -3.24 8.69
C GLU A 64 14.68 -2.37 9.94
N VAL A 65 13.75 -1.52 10.34
CA VAL A 65 13.86 -0.74 11.59
C VAL A 65 13.93 -1.65 12.82
N LEU A 66 13.13 -2.72 12.85
CA LEU A 66 13.17 -3.69 13.96
C LEU A 66 14.49 -4.48 13.95
N VAL A 67 14.93 -4.92 12.77
CA VAL A 67 16.21 -5.62 12.62
C VAL A 67 17.36 -4.75 13.12
N GLU A 68 17.36 -3.47 12.76
CA GLU A 68 18.39 -2.53 13.19
C GLU A 68 18.41 -2.34 14.70
N HIS A 69 17.23 -2.15 15.30
CA HIS A 69 17.09 -2.04 16.75
C HIS A 69 17.68 -3.26 17.48
N PHE A 70 17.31 -4.47 17.06
CA PHE A 70 17.80 -5.69 17.69
C PHE A 70 19.27 -5.97 17.37
N CYS A 71 19.80 -5.54 16.22
CA CYS A 71 21.23 -5.65 15.93
C CYS A 71 22.06 -4.84 16.93
N GLU A 72 21.68 -3.59 17.20
CA GLU A 72 22.37 -2.75 18.19
C GLU A 72 22.17 -3.24 19.63
N GLU A 73 20.96 -3.73 19.94
CA GLU A 73 20.67 -4.32 21.24
C GLU A 73 21.51 -5.59 21.50
N PHE A 74 21.64 -6.46 20.51
CA PHE A 74 22.42 -7.70 20.63
C PHE A 74 23.92 -7.47 20.61
N LYS A 75 24.39 -6.45 19.88
CA LYS A 75 25.78 -6.00 19.93
C LYS A 75 26.14 -5.48 21.32
N THR A 76 25.24 -4.76 21.97
CA THR A 76 25.49 -4.20 23.31
C THR A 76 25.39 -5.27 24.40
N ARG A 77 24.34 -6.09 24.39
CA ARG A 77 24.07 -7.07 25.47
C ARG A 77 24.86 -8.36 25.32
N TYR A 78 24.97 -8.90 24.12
CA TYR A 78 25.58 -10.20 23.84
C TYR A 78 26.93 -10.10 23.15
N LYS A 79 27.38 -8.89 22.79
CA LYS A 79 28.62 -8.66 22.01
C LYS A 79 28.63 -9.40 20.66
N LEU A 80 27.44 -9.63 20.09
CA LEU A 80 27.27 -10.32 18.81
C LEU A 80 27.13 -9.30 17.68
N ASN A 81 27.98 -9.41 16.65
CA ASN A 81 27.84 -8.62 15.44
C ASN A 81 27.01 -9.37 14.40
N VAL A 82 25.69 -9.23 14.50
CA VAL A 82 24.73 -9.94 13.63
C VAL A 82 24.95 -9.63 12.15
N ARG A 83 25.37 -8.39 11.84
CA ARG A 83 25.56 -7.90 10.46
C ARG A 83 26.63 -8.64 9.67
N GLU A 84 27.59 -9.26 10.34
CA GLU A 84 28.66 -10.02 9.70
C GLU A 84 28.21 -11.42 9.27
N ASN A 85 27.07 -11.91 9.79
CA ASN A 85 26.57 -13.24 9.53
C ASN A 85 25.24 -13.21 8.75
N PRO A 86 25.25 -13.50 7.43
CA PRO A 86 24.05 -13.50 6.60
C PRO A 86 22.93 -14.43 7.11
N ARG A 87 23.30 -15.57 7.72
CA ARG A 87 22.33 -16.51 8.28
C ARG A 87 21.65 -15.93 9.52
N ALA A 88 22.41 -15.23 10.37
CA ALA A 88 21.87 -14.59 11.57
C ALA A 88 20.92 -13.44 11.21
N ILE A 89 21.30 -12.58 10.25
CA ILE A 89 20.42 -11.52 9.74
C ILE A 89 19.11 -12.11 9.20
N LEU A 90 19.18 -13.14 8.35
CA LEU A 90 17.97 -13.74 7.77
C LEU A 90 17.02 -14.26 8.87
N ARG A 91 17.55 -14.97 9.88
CA ARG A 91 16.76 -15.46 11.01
C ARG A 91 16.15 -14.31 11.80
N LEU A 92 16.93 -13.27 12.08
CA LEU A 92 16.43 -12.09 12.78
C LEU A 92 15.32 -11.39 11.99
N SER A 93 15.50 -11.19 10.68
CA SER A 93 14.48 -10.58 9.82
C SER A 93 13.16 -11.36 9.81
N GLN A 94 13.21 -12.70 9.79
CA GLN A 94 12.01 -13.54 9.87
C GLN A 94 11.28 -13.38 11.21
N GLU A 95 12.01 -13.32 12.31
CA GLU A 95 11.42 -13.11 13.64
C GLU A 95 10.92 -11.67 13.82
N CYS A 96 11.60 -10.67 13.28
CA CYS A 96 11.12 -9.29 13.25
C CYS A 96 9.82 -9.14 12.44
N GLU A 97 9.70 -9.82 11.30
CA GLU A 97 8.46 -9.80 10.50
C GLU A 97 7.28 -10.42 11.28
N LYS A 98 7.52 -11.54 11.97
CA LYS A 98 6.52 -12.17 12.86
C LYS A 98 6.14 -11.23 13.99
N LEU A 99 7.13 -10.64 14.66
CA LEU A 99 6.92 -9.71 15.77
C LEU A 99 6.09 -8.49 15.32
N LYS A 100 6.39 -7.90 14.16
CA LYS A 100 5.60 -6.81 13.57
C LYS A 100 4.13 -7.20 13.37
N LYS A 101 3.87 -8.41 12.84
CA LYS A 101 2.50 -8.92 12.67
C LYS A 101 1.80 -9.10 14.01
N LEU A 102 2.48 -9.63 15.02
CA LEU A 102 1.94 -9.79 16.38
C LEU A 102 1.64 -8.44 17.04
N MET A 103 2.52 -7.44 16.89
CA MET A 103 2.31 -6.08 17.38
C MET A 103 1.14 -5.38 16.70
N SER A 104 0.80 -5.75 15.47
CA SER A 104 -0.40 -5.21 14.80
C SER A 104 -1.69 -5.68 15.48
N ALA A 105 -1.68 -6.86 16.12
CA ALA A 105 -2.82 -7.39 16.87
C ALA A 105 -2.77 -7.02 18.36
N ASN A 106 -1.59 -6.99 18.98
CA ASN A 106 -1.41 -6.82 20.43
C ASN A 106 -0.66 -5.53 20.77
N CYS A 107 -1.06 -4.85 21.85
CA CYS A 107 -0.39 -3.62 22.33
C CYS A 107 0.68 -3.88 23.40
N SER A 108 0.68 -5.06 24.02
CA SER A 108 1.57 -5.40 25.14
C SER A 108 3.01 -5.64 24.70
N ASP A 109 3.93 -5.71 25.67
CA ASP A 109 5.27 -6.23 25.46
C ASP A 109 5.19 -7.64 24.86
N LEU A 110 5.81 -7.82 23.69
CA LEU A 110 5.92 -9.10 23.00
C LEU A 110 7.39 -9.54 22.99
N PRO A 111 7.67 -10.79 23.36
CA PRO A 111 9.04 -11.31 23.38
C PRO A 111 9.50 -11.65 21.96
N ILE A 112 10.81 -11.53 21.74
CA ILE A 112 11.53 -12.14 20.62
C ILE A 112 12.59 -13.07 21.21
N ASN A 113 12.47 -14.36 20.95
CA ASN A 113 13.38 -15.37 21.48
C ASN A 113 13.91 -16.19 20.30
N ILE A 114 15.23 -16.24 20.14
CA ILE A 114 15.88 -17.00 19.05
C ILE A 114 16.95 -17.89 19.66
N GLU A 115 16.69 -19.20 19.62
CA GLU A 115 17.61 -20.21 20.11
C GLU A 115 18.77 -20.43 19.14
N CYS A 116 19.96 -20.69 19.68
CA CYS A 116 21.20 -20.94 18.94
C CYS A 116 21.40 -19.92 17.81
N PHE A 117 21.29 -18.63 18.14
CA PHE A 117 21.23 -17.56 17.15
C PHE A 117 22.56 -17.35 16.44
N MET A 118 23.63 -17.22 17.22
CA MET A 118 25.02 -17.13 16.73
C MET A 118 25.97 -17.60 17.84
N ASN A 119 27.01 -18.37 17.50
CA ASN A 119 27.99 -18.91 18.44
C ASN A 119 27.35 -19.72 19.60
N ASP A 120 26.28 -20.46 19.32
CA ASP A 120 25.48 -21.21 20.30
C ASP A 120 24.91 -20.34 21.44
N ILE A 121 24.77 -19.03 21.22
CA ILE A 121 24.14 -18.09 22.14
C ILE A 121 22.66 -17.92 21.78
N ASP A 122 21.81 -18.07 22.79
CA ASP A 122 20.40 -17.72 22.71
C ASP A 122 20.22 -16.21 22.94
N VAL A 123 19.41 -15.58 22.08
CA VAL A 123 19.08 -14.16 22.23
C VAL A 123 17.62 -13.99 22.60
N THR A 124 17.39 -13.09 23.55
CA THR A 124 16.05 -12.71 24.01
C THR A 124 15.91 -11.20 23.98
N GLY A 125 14.76 -10.71 23.53
CA GLY A 125 14.42 -9.30 23.52
C GLY A 125 12.93 -9.13 23.74
N LYS A 126 12.50 -7.88 23.83
CA LYS A 126 11.09 -7.54 23.86
C LYS A 126 10.84 -6.24 23.12
N MET A 127 9.66 -6.11 22.55
CA MET A 127 9.19 -4.89 21.89
C MET A 127 7.71 -4.74 22.15
N ASN A 128 7.24 -3.51 22.34
CA ASN A 128 5.82 -3.21 22.30
C ASN A 128 5.48 -2.28 21.13
N ARG A 129 4.17 -2.15 20.87
CA ARG A 129 3.66 -1.34 19.76
C ARG A 129 4.12 0.12 19.84
N VAL A 130 4.10 0.71 21.03
CA VAL A 130 4.44 2.12 21.22
C VAL A 130 5.89 2.38 20.82
N GLN A 131 6.81 1.56 21.32
CA GLN A 131 8.24 1.63 20.96
C GLN A 131 8.47 1.41 19.46
N PHE A 132 7.79 0.42 18.87
CA PHE A 132 7.87 0.17 17.43
C PHE A 132 7.40 1.37 16.60
N GLU A 133 6.31 2.03 16.99
CA GLU A 133 5.77 3.20 16.30
C GLU A 133 6.69 4.42 16.45
N GLU A 134 7.33 4.60 17.61
CA GLU A 134 8.36 5.63 17.83
C GLU A 134 9.57 5.42 16.90
N LEU A 135 10.08 4.19 16.81
CA LEU A 135 11.19 3.84 15.92
C LEU A 135 10.84 4.06 14.44
N CYS A 136 9.57 3.87 14.07
CA CYS A 136 9.08 4.01 12.70
C CYS A 136 8.58 5.42 12.35
N ALA A 137 8.73 6.41 13.24
CA ALA A 137 8.14 7.75 13.08
C ALA A 137 8.47 8.39 11.71
N THR A 138 9.70 8.25 11.23
CA THR A 138 10.15 8.76 9.92
C THR A 138 9.36 8.17 8.76
N PHE A 139 9.12 6.85 8.76
CA PHE A 139 8.35 6.17 7.71
C PHE A 139 6.86 6.49 7.82
N LEU A 140 6.34 6.60 9.05
CA LEU A 140 4.96 6.98 9.31
C LEU A 140 4.62 8.39 8.80
N MET A 141 5.56 9.34 8.87
CA MET A 141 5.39 10.68 8.30
C MET A 141 5.30 10.67 6.76
N ARG A 142 6.03 9.77 6.09
CA ARG A 142 6.04 9.67 4.62
C ARG A 142 4.70 9.22 4.03
N VAL A 143 3.84 8.58 4.81
CA VAL A 143 2.48 8.17 4.39
C VAL A 143 1.65 9.37 3.93
N GLU A 144 1.84 10.55 4.52
CA GLU A 144 1.02 11.73 4.19
C GLU A 144 1.30 12.30 2.80
N ALA A 145 2.51 12.15 2.27
CA ALA A 145 2.89 12.81 1.02
C ALA A 145 2.09 12.29 -0.18
N PRO A 146 1.94 10.96 -0.41
CA PRO A 146 1.07 10.46 -1.48
C PRO A 146 -0.41 10.76 -1.27
N LEU A 147 -0.89 10.83 -0.01
CA LEU A 147 -2.26 11.21 0.30
C LEU A 147 -2.57 12.67 -0.09
N LYS A 148 -1.63 13.59 0.15
CA LYS A 148 -1.74 15.00 -0.27
C LYS A 148 -1.71 15.11 -1.79
N ALA A 149 -0.73 14.45 -2.43
CA ALA A 149 -0.55 14.50 -3.87
C ALA A 149 -1.77 13.97 -4.65
N VAL A 150 -2.39 12.88 -4.19
CA VAL A 150 -3.56 12.32 -4.90
C VAL A 150 -4.77 13.25 -4.83
N ILE A 151 -4.98 13.96 -3.71
CA ILE A 151 -6.08 14.91 -3.56
C ILE A 151 -5.86 16.11 -4.49
N GLU A 152 -4.65 16.67 -4.49
CA GLU A 152 -4.27 17.78 -5.37
C GLU A 152 -4.46 17.43 -6.85
N GLN A 153 -3.97 16.27 -7.28
CA GLN A 153 -4.10 15.81 -8.67
C GLN A 153 -5.55 15.52 -9.07
N SER A 154 -6.36 14.99 -8.13
CA SER A 154 -7.78 14.69 -8.41
C SER A 154 -8.64 15.95 -8.50
N LYS A 155 -8.17 17.09 -7.98
CA LYS A 155 -8.91 18.35 -7.83
C LYS A 155 -10.22 18.20 -7.05
N LEU A 156 -10.30 17.20 -6.18
CA LEU A 156 -11.43 16.97 -5.28
C LEU A 156 -11.14 17.52 -3.89
N SER A 157 -12.19 17.91 -3.19
CA SER A 157 -12.15 18.13 -1.74
C SER A 157 -12.26 16.82 -0.99
N ARG A 158 -11.84 16.80 0.29
CA ARG A 158 -11.93 15.60 1.15
C ARG A 158 -13.39 15.21 1.43
N ASP A 159 -14.30 16.18 1.42
CA ASP A 159 -15.73 15.96 1.67
C ASP A 159 -16.42 15.22 0.52
N GLU A 160 -15.87 15.31 -0.69
CA GLU A 160 -16.36 14.59 -1.88
C GLU A 160 -15.96 13.11 -1.91
N ILE A 161 -15.12 12.68 -0.98
CA ILE A 161 -14.72 11.28 -0.85
C ILE A 161 -15.82 10.51 -0.11
N TYR A 162 -16.37 9.49 -0.76
CA TYR A 162 -17.41 8.65 -0.17
C TYR A 162 -16.81 7.67 0.85
N ALA A 163 -15.75 6.94 0.47
CA ALA A 163 -15.12 5.92 1.29
C ALA A 163 -13.62 5.83 1.02
N VAL A 164 -12.88 5.28 1.99
CA VAL A 164 -11.45 4.98 1.91
C VAL A 164 -11.27 3.49 2.14
N GLU A 165 -10.93 2.74 1.10
CA GLU A 165 -10.68 1.29 1.18
C GLU A 165 -9.18 1.03 1.27
N VAL A 166 -8.77 0.19 2.23
CA VAL A 166 -7.36 -0.19 2.43
C VAL A 166 -7.11 -1.64 2.02
N VAL A 167 -6.01 -1.87 1.32
CA VAL A 167 -5.53 -3.19 0.88
C VAL A 167 -4.01 -3.31 1.09
N GLY A 168 -3.47 -4.51 0.97
CA GLY A 168 -2.04 -4.75 1.19
C GLY A 168 -1.69 -5.01 2.66
N GLY A 169 -0.80 -5.98 2.89
CA GLY A 169 -0.57 -6.54 4.23
C GLY A 169 -0.03 -5.55 5.27
N ALA A 170 0.73 -4.53 4.86
CA ALA A 170 1.29 -3.54 5.79
C ALA A 170 0.27 -2.47 6.22
N THR A 171 -0.89 -2.36 5.56
CA THR A 171 -2.01 -1.52 6.08
C THR A 171 -2.63 -2.08 7.36
N ARG A 172 -2.28 -3.31 7.77
CA ARG A 172 -2.73 -3.90 9.05
C ARG A 172 -2.11 -3.22 10.28
N ILE A 173 -1.02 -2.46 10.10
CA ILE A 173 -0.39 -1.67 11.16
C ILE A 173 -1.38 -0.58 11.64
N PRO A 174 -1.76 -0.53 12.93
CA PRO A 174 -2.77 0.40 13.44
C PRO A 174 -2.46 1.88 13.17
N SER A 175 -1.23 2.33 13.41
CA SER A 175 -0.82 3.73 13.15
C SER A 175 -0.91 4.14 11.67
N ILE A 176 -0.81 3.19 10.72
CA ILE A 176 -1.05 3.47 9.29
C ILE A 176 -2.53 3.77 9.06
N LYS A 177 -3.42 2.92 9.58
CA LYS A 177 -4.88 3.11 9.47
C LYS A 177 -5.33 4.42 10.13
N GLU A 178 -4.80 4.72 11.30
CA GLU A 178 -5.12 5.95 12.03
C GLU A 178 -4.71 7.20 11.25
N ARG A 179 -3.51 7.21 10.66
CA ARG A 179 -3.04 8.34 9.84
C ARG A 179 -3.88 8.54 8.59
N ILE A 180 -4.24 7.45 7.90
CA ILE A 180 -5.13 7.51 6.74
C ILE A 180 -6.50 8.04 7.15
N SER A 181 -7.09 7.50 8.23
CA SER A 181 -8.40 7.93 8.73
C SER A 181 -8.38 9.41 9.13
N LYS A 182 -7.37 9.84 9.89
CA LYS A 182 -7.17 11.24 10.30
C LYS A 182 -6.98 12.17 9.10
N PHE A 183 -6.27 11.74 8.06
CA PHE A 183 -6.06 12.55 6.88
C PHE A 183 -7.37 12.82 6.12
N PHE A 184 -8.19 11.78 5.92
CA PHE A 184 -9.46 11.90 5.20
C PHE A 184 -10.64 12.32 6.08
N GLY A 185 -10.49 12.31 7.40
CA GLY A 185 -11.58 12.53 8.35
C GLY A 185 -12.67 11.45 8.28
N LYS A 186 -12.31 10.24 7.83
CA LYS A 186 -13.23 9.13 7.54
C LYS A 186 -12.59 7.81 7.96
N ASP A 187 -13.38 6.93 8.55
CA ASP A 187 -12.91 5.59 8.90
C ASP A 187 -12.48 4.79 7.66
N VAL A 188 -11.40 4.03 7.82
CA VAL A 188 -10.92 3.13 6.78
C VAL A 188 -11.82 1.91 6.68
N SER A 189 -12.23 1.59 5.46
CA SER A 189 -13.03 0.43 5.12
C SER A 189 -12.13 -0.74 4.69
N THR A 190 -12.55 -1.95 5.05
CA THR A 190 -11.89 -3.21 4.70
C THR A 190 -12.90 -4.15 4.06
N THR A 191 -13.75 -3.64 3.17
CA THR A 191 -14.80 -4.47 2.54
C THR A 191 -14.22 -5.43 1.51
N LEU A 192 -13.04 -5.10 0.99
CA LEU A 192 -12.24 -5.95 0.13
C LEU A 192 -11.33 -6.86 0.95
N ASN A 193 -11.09 -8.07 0.44
CA ASN A 193 -10.01 -8.90 0.97
C ASN A 193 -8.67 -8.26 0.59
N ALA A 194 -7.92 -7.79 1.60
CA ALA A 194 -6.67 -7.05 1.42
C ALA A 194 -5.58 -7.83 0.68
N ASP A 195 -5.61 -9.17 0.70
CA ASP A 195 -4.58 -10.03 0.11
C ASP A 195 -4.98 -10.48 -1.31
N GLU A 196 -6.27 -10.57 -1.61
CA GLU A 196 -6.79 -11.12 -2.87
C GLU A 196 -7.34 -10.08 -3.85
N ALA A 197 -7.66 -8.86 -3.39
CA ALA A 197 -8.37 -7.87 -4.19
C ALA A 197 -7.65 -7.53 -5.51
N VAL A 198 -6.32 -7.46 -5.47
CA VAL A 198 -5.49 -7.22 -6.66
C VAL A 198 -5.63 -8.38 -7.65
N ALA A 199 -5.39 -9.61 -7.20
CA ALA A 199 -5.43 -10.81 -8.03
C ALA A 199 -6.83 -11.03 -8.65
N ARG A 200 -7.90 -10.84 -7.85
CA ARG A 200 -9.28 -10.91 -8.33
C ARG A 200 -9.57 -9.85 -9.39
N GLY A 201 -9.13 -8.62 -9.17
CA GLY A 201 -9.24 -7.55 -10.16
C GLY A 201 -8.54 -7.89 -11.48
N CYS A 202 -7.33 -8.45 -11.42
CA CYS A 202 -6.59 -8.89 -12.60
C CYS A 202 -7.32 -10.03 -13.34
N ALA A 203 -7.86 -11.02 -12.61
CA ALA A 203 -8.63 -12.10 -13.21
C ALA A 203 -9.90 -11.60 -13.90
N LEU A 204 -10.60 -10.64 -13.30
CA LEU A 204 -11.75 -9.97 -13.90
C LEU A 204 -11.37 -9.22 -15.19
N GLN A 205 -10.26 -8.49 -15.17
CA GLN A 205 -9.75 -7.81 -16.36
C GLN A 205 -9.40 -8.79 -17.49
N CYS A 206 -8.77 -9.93 -17.14
CA CYS A 206 -8.48 -10.99 -18.09
C CYS A 206 -9.76 -11.56 -18.72
N ALA A 207 -10.80 -11.79 -17.91
CA ALA A 207 -12.09 -12.27 -18.38
C ALA A 207 -12.80 -11.25 -19.30
N ILE A 208 -12.70 -9.94 -19.01
CA ILE A 208 -13.24 -8.86 -19.86
C ILE A 208 -12.57 -8.85 -21.24
N LEU A 209 -11.26 -9.10 -21.29
CA LEU A 209 -10.49 -9.12 -22.54
C LEU A 209 -10.64 -10.43 -23.32
N SER A 210 -11.19 -11.48 -22.70
CA SER A 210 -11.31 -12.79 -23.33
C SER A 210 -12.49 -12.83 -24.31
N PRO A 211 -12.29 -13.26 -25.57
CA PRO A 211 -13.41 -13.48 -26.50
C PRO A 211 -14.25 -14.72 -26.14
N ALA A 212 -13.74 -15.59 -25.26
CA ALA A 212 -14.39 -16.84 -24.89
C ALA A 212 -15.43 -16.69 -23.77
N PHE A 213 -15.34 -15.63 -22.96
CA PHE A 213 -16.21 -15.41 -21.81
C PHE A 213 -17.04 -14.15 -21.99
N LYS A 214 -18.36 -14.26 -21.87
CA LYS A 214 -19.24 -13.10 -21.81
C LYS A 214 -19.38 -12.65 -20.35
N VAL A 215 -18.70 -11.58 -20.00
CA VAL A 215 -18.82 -10.93 -18.69
C VAL A 215 -19.74 -9.72 -18.74
N ARG A 216 -20.16 -9.23 -17.58
CA ARG A 216 -20.93 -7.98 -17.47
C ARG A 216 -20.10 -6.83 -18.04
N GLU A 217 -20.71 -6.02 -18.91
CA GLU A 217 -20.05 -4.83 -19.44
C GLU A 217 -19.68 -3.87 -18.31
N PHE A 218 -18.40 -3.51 -18.27
CA PHE A 218 -17.85 -2.60 -17.27
C PHE A 218 -16.76 -1.76 -17.92
N SER A 219 -17.04 -0.46 -18.10
CA SER A 219 -16.11 0.48 -18.73
C SER A 219 -15.05 0.91 -17.73
N ILE A 220 -13.78 0.82 -18.13
CA ILE A 220 -12.62 1.15 -17.28
C ILE A 220 -11.80 2.21 -18.00
N THR A 221 -11.53 3.31 -17.31
CA THR A 221 -10.63 4.37 -17.80
C THR A 221 -9.58 4.62 -16.74
N ASP A 222 -8.32 4.34 -17.08
CA ASP A 222 -7.17 4.65 -16.21
C ASP A 222 -6.61 6.04 -16.54
N VAL A 223 -5.81 6.57 -15.62
CA VAL A 223 -5.15 7.87 -15.77
C VAL A 223 -3.77 7.70 -16.42
N VAL A 224 -3.43 8.61 -17.34
CA VAL A 224 -2.07 8.73 -17.87
C VAL A 224 -1.35 9.80 -17.04
N PRO A 225 -0.38 9.44 -16.19
CA PRO A 225 0.20 10.38 -15.22
C PRO A 225 1.11 11.44 -15.86
N PHE A 226 1.64 11.17 -17.06
CA PHE A 226 2.58 12.07 -17.73
C PHE A 226 2.09 12.44 -19.14
N PRO A 227 2.29 13.70 -19.57
CA PRO A 227 1.93 14.11 -20.92
C PRO A 227 2.79 13.36 -21.95
N ILE A 228 2.16 12.92 -23.03
CA ILE A 228 2.82 12.27 -24.16
C ILE A 228 2.83 13.24 -25.33
N THR A 229 4.00 13.56 -25.86
CA THR A 229 4.15 14.40 -27.06
C THR A 229 4.61 13.54 -28.23
N LEU A 230 3.88 13.61 -29.34
CA LEU A 230 4.26 13.01 -30.61
C LEU A 230 4.84 14.09 -31.52
N ARG A 231 5.95 13.79 -32.19
CA ARG A 231 6.53 14.63 -33.24
C ARG A 231 6.80 13.75 -34.45
N TRP A 232 6.41 14.22 -35.63
CA TRP A 232 6.78 13.62 -36.90
C TRP A 232 7.21 14.73 -37.85
N LYS A 233 8.12 14.42 -38.78
CA LYS A 233 8.51 15.35 -39.83
C LYS A 233 7.38 15.44 -40.85
N SER A 234 6.95 16.65 -41.16
CA SER A 234 6.07 16.87 -42.32
C SER A 234 6.92 16.76 -43.60
N PRO A 235 6.43 16.14 -44.68
CA PRO A 235 7.11 16.15 -45.99
C PRO A 235 7.41 17.55 -46.54
N THR A 236 6.81 18.59 -45.96
CA THR A 236 6.95 20.00 -46.36
C THR A 236 8.09 20.75 -45.68
N GLU A 237 8.84 20.14 -44.74
CA GLU A 237 9.96 20.82 -44.06
C GLU A 237 11.29 20.76 -44.84
N ASP A 238 11.40 19.92 -45.88
CA ASP A 238 12.59 19.83 -46.76
C ASP A 238 12.46 20.71 -48.02
N GLY A 239 11.48 21.61 -48.08
CA GLY A 239 11.23 22.45 -49.25
C GLY A 239 10.71 23.83 -48.89
N VAL A 240 11.63 24.76 -48.62
CA VAL A 240 11.62 26.23 -48.86
C VAL A 240 12.38 26.94 -47.74
N GLY A 241 13.54 27.51 -48.08
CA GLY A 241 14.29 28.47 -47.26
C GLY A 241 15.80 28.28 -47.33
#